data_AF-A0A7W6JBQ1-F1
#
_entry.id   AF-A0A7W6JBQ1-F1
#
_cell.length_a   1.000
_cell.length_b   1.000
_cell.length_c   1.000
_cell.angle_alpha   90.00
_cell.angle_beta   90.00
_cell.angle_gamma   90.00
#
_symmetry.space_group_name_H-M   'P 1'
#
loop_
_entity.id
_entity.type
_entity.pdbx_description
1 polymer ?
#
loop_
_entity_poly.entity_id
_entity_poly.type
_entity_poly.pdbx_seq_one_letter_code
_entity_poly.pdbx_strand_id
1 'polypeptide(L)'
;MRLPILLTAAALVLSACTQPAEAPADKAAGTEAAAAAQEPVVMPADAPPQEDAVAPAEASSTSCTLDQGSDAAIALASRCTRVSPASHPPCHPENPCQMIQDEIDRACAMYKPGETKPAECTA
;
A
#
# COMPACT_ATOMS: atom_id res chain seq x y z
N MET A 1 54.84 16.45 -27.25
CA MET A 1 55.88 15.86 -26.37
C MET A 1 56.13 16.87 -25.25
N ARG A 2 55.86 16.66 -23.96
CA ARG A 2 55.73 15.46 -23.12
C ARG A 2 54.79 15.80 -21.93
N LEU A 3 53.77 14.98 -21.68
CA LEU A 3 53.32 14.65 -20.30
C LEU A 3 54.33 13.62 -19.76
N PRO A 4 54.55 13.43 -18.43
CA PRO A 4 53.52 13.28 -17.40
C PRO A 4 53.94 13.81 -16.01
N ILE A 5 53.14 13.60 -14.95
CA ILE A 5 53.56 13.09 -13.61
C ILE A 5 52.40 13.25 -12.58
N LEU A 6 51.93 12.08 -12.10
CA LEU A 6 51.40 11.75 -10.76
C LEU A 6 50.09 12.43 -10.30
N LEU A 7 48.92 11.79 -10.26
CA LEU A 7 48.55 10.55 -9.54
C LEU A 7 48.84 10.63 -8.02
N THR A 8 47.94 11.28 -7.28
CA THR A 8 47.69 11.16 -5.83
C THR A 8 46.15 11.15 -5.69
N ALA A 9 45.47 10.02 -5.46
CA ALA A 9 45.42 9.12 -4.31
C ALA A 9 44.78 9.76 -3.05
N ALA A 10 43.87 8.98 -2.44
CA ALA A 10 43.12 9.17 -1.19
C ALA A 10 41.79 9.95 -1.33
N ALA A 11 40.64 9.30 -1.59
CA ALA A 11 39.93 8.35 -0.71
C ALA A 11 39.69 8.93 0.70
N LEU A 12 38.67 9.78 0.83
CA LEU A 12 38.12 10.24 2.11
C LEU A 12 36.71 9.65 2.30
N VAL A 13 36.73 8.42 2.81
CA VAL A 13 35.86 7.82 3.82
C VAL A 13 34.40 8.33 3.91
N LEU A 14 33.48 7.59 3.28
CA LEU A 14 32.09 7.48 3.71
C LEU A 14 32.08 6.77 5.09
N SER A 15 32.25 7.56 6.15
CA SER A 15 32.05 7.12 7.54
C SER A 15 30.64 7.51 7.98
N ALA A 16 29.95 6.56 8.63
CA ALA A 16 28.67 6.67 9.34
C ALA A 16 27.38 6.33 8.55
N CYS A 17 27.23 5.05 8.19
CA CYS A 17 25.93 4.36 8.16
C CYS A 17 26.04 2.93 8.74
N THR A 18 26.74 2.76 9.87
CA THR A 18 26.70 1.49 10.62
C THR A 18 25.87 1.68 11.89
N GLN A 19 24.61 1.23 11.85
CA GLN A 19 23.76 1.06 13.02
C GLN A 19 24.14 -0.28 13.68
N PRO A 20 24.47 -0.30 14.98
CA PRO A 20 24.60 -1.56 15.72
C PRO A 20 23.26 -2.29 15.71
N ALA A 21 23.27 -3.51 15.19
CA ALA A 21 22.17 -4.45 15.37
C ALA A 21 22.16 -4.88 16.85
N GLU A 22 21.26 -4.30 17.64
CA GLU A 22 20.86 -4.88 18.93
C GLU A 22 19.97 -6.09 18.65
N ALA A 23 20.50 -7.27 18.94
CA ALA A 23 19.70 -8.47 19.11
C ALA A 23 18.99 -8.40 20.47
N PRO A 24 17.67 -8.58 20.55
CA PRO A 24 17.04 -9.01 21.78
C PRO A 24 17.03 -10.53 21.81
N ALA A 25 17.60 -11.04 22.90
CA ALA A 25 17.65 -12.43 23.26
C ALA A 25 16.26 -13.08 23.34
N ASP A 26 16.19 -14.31 22.86
CA ASP A 26 15.27 -15.34 23.33
C ASP A 26 15.30 -15.45 24.87
N LYS A 27 14.18 -15.11 25.51
CA LYS A 27 13.49 -15.93 26.53
C LYS A 27 12.42 -15.11 27.23
N ALA A 28 11.16 -15.51 27.07
CA ALA A 28 10.45 -16.30 28.08
C ALA A 28 8.96 -16.30 27.73
N ALA A 29 8.46 -17.51 27.48
CA ALA A 29 7.05 -17.81 27.66
C ALA A 29 6.64 -17.42 29.08
N GLY A 30 5.78 -16.41 29.18
CA GLY A 30 4.94 -16.14 30.33
C GLY A 30 3.50 -16.44 29.94
N THR A 31 3.09 -17.70 30.12
CA THR A 31 1.67 -18.01 30.28
C THR A 31 1.27 -17.47 31.65
N GLU A 32 0.53 -16.37 31.68
CA GLU A 32 -0.43 -16.12 32.75
C GLU A 32 -1.51 -15.17 32.25
N ALA A 33 -2.73 -15.70 32.25
CA ALA A 33 -3.95 -14.98 32.00
C ALA A 33 -4.12 -13.89 33.05
N ALA A 34 -4.08 -12.63 32.63
CA ALA A 34 -4.71 -11.55 33.34
C ALA A 34 -6.04 -11.26 32.64
N ALA A 35 -7.08 -11.92 33.12
CA ALA A 35 -8.47 -11.53 32.87
C ALA A 35 -8.68 -10.13 33.45
N ALA A 36 -8.45 -9.11 32.63
CA ALA A 36 -9.00 -7.79 32.88
C ALA A 36 -10.49 -7.87 32.59
N ALA A 37 -11.27 -7.72 33.66
CA ALA A 37 -12.71 -7.70 33.66
C ALA A 37 -13.25 -6.82 32.52
N GLN A 38 -13.83 -7.47 31.52
CA GLN A 38 -14.78 -6.83 30.64
C GLN A 38 -16.04 -6.65 31.48
N GLU A 39 -16.39 -5.40 31.78
CA GLU A 39 -17.74 -5.10 32.28
C GLU A 39 -18.75 -5.77 31.34
N PRO A 40 -19.79 -6.44 31.85
CA PRO A 40 -20.69 -7.18 31.00
C PRO A 40 -21.41 -6.16 30.11
N VAL A 41 -21.02 -6.09 28.85
CA VAL A 41 -21.77 -5.35 27.85
C VAL A 41 -23.09 -6.10 27.69
N VAL A 42 -24.11 -5.65 28.42
CA VAL A 42 -25.47 -6.17 28.33
C VAL A 42 -26.05 -5.75 26.98
N MET A 43 -25.92 -6.64 26.00
CA MET A 43 -26.66 -6.49 24.74
C MET A 43 -28.16 -6.50 25.05
N PRO A 44 -28.93 -5.50 24.60
CA PRO A 44 -30.39 -5.57 24.65
C PRO A 44 -30.85 -6.82 23.89
N ALA A 45 -31.63 -7.68 24.54
CA ALA A 45 -32.16 -8.92 23.95
C ALA A 45 -33.18 -8.67 22.81
N ASP A 46 -33.52 -7.41 22.55
CA ASP A 46 -34.50 -6.96 21.56
C ASP A 46 -33.83 -6.38 20.30
N ALA A 47 -32.53 -6.61 20.10
CA ALA A 47 -31.90 -6.27 18.83
C ALA A 47 -32.44 -7.20 17.73
N PRO A 48 -33.06 -6.68 16.65
CA PRO A 48 -33.47 -7.51 15.53
C PRO A 48 -32.24 -8.23 14.96
N PRO A 49 -32.41 -9.43 14.36
CA PRO A 49 -31.32 -10.12 13.70
C PRO A 49 -30.68 -9.15 12.70
N GLN A 50 -29.41 -8.82 12.90
CA GLN A 50 -28.64 -8.20 11.84
C GLN A 50 -28.44 -9.30 10.82
N GLU A 51 -29.30 -9.36 9.81
CA GLU A 51 -28.98 -10.08 8.57
C GLU A 51 -27.67 -9.46 8.09
N ASP A 52 -26.61 -10.28 8.07
CA ASP A 52 -25.36 -9.92 7.41
C ASP A 52 -25.74 -9.54 5.98
N ALA A 53 -25.76 -8.24 5.69
CA ALA A 53 -25.95 -7.77 4.33
C ALA A 53 -24.76 -8.31 3.53
N VAL A 54 -24.99 -9.39 2.80
CA VAL A 54 -24.02 -9.92 1.85
C VAL A 54 -23.93 -8.87 0.75
N ALA A 55 -22.98 -7.94 0.91
CA ALA A 55 -22.60 -7.07 -0.18
C ALA A 55 -22.28 -7.97 -1.38
N PRO A 56 -22.71 -7.62 -2.60
CA PRO A 56 -22.32 -8.36 -3.79
C PRO A 56 -20.80 -8.51 -3.76
N ALA A 57 -20.33 -9.76 -3.66
CA ALA A 57 -18.95 -10.05 -3.97
C ALA A 57 -18.83 -9.87 -5.48
N GLU A 58 -18.52 -8.65 -5.91
CA GLU A 58 -18.00 -8.38 -7.24
C GLU A 58 -16.83 -9.36 -7.39
N ALA A 59 -17.06 -10.47 -8.10
CA ALA A 59 -16.08 -11.51 -8.34
C ALA A 59 -15.05 -10.97 -9.35
N SER A 60 -14.33 -9.95 -8.91
CA SER A 60 -13.13 -9.46 -9.54
C SER A 60 -12.10 -10.58 -9.39
N SER A 61 -11.37 -10.90 -10.44
CA SER A 61 -10.32 -11.90 -10.29
C SER A 61 -9.32 -11.48 -9.21
N THR A 62 -8.57 -12.46 -8.72
CA THR A 62 -7.54 -12.22 -7.72
C THR A 62 -6.45 -11.25 -8.20
N SER A 63 -6.24 -11.11 -9.52
CA SER A 63 -5.24 -10.19 -10.07
C SER A 63 -5.59 -9.62 -11.45
N CYS A 64 -5.26 -8.36 -11.67
CA CYS A 64 -5.57 -7.69 -12.93
C CYS A 64 -4.80 -8.27 -14.13
N THR A 65 -3.62 -8.83 -13.88
CA THR A 65 -2.86 -9.59 -14.88
C THR A 65 -3.59 -10.83 -15.40
N LEU A 66 -4.41 -11.48 -14.59
CA LEU A 66 -5.24 -12.62 -15.01
C LEU A 66 -6.47 -12.17 -15.80
N ASP A 67 -7.05 -11.02 -15.48
CA ASP A 67 -8.23 -10.49 -16.16
C ASP A 67 -7.93 -9.87 -17.53
N GLN A 68 -6.89 -9.04 -17.61
CA GLN A 68 -6.64 -8.18 -18.78
C GLN A 68 -5.29 -8.46 -19.46
N GLY A 69 -4.48 -9.35 -18.90
CA GLY A 69 -3.12 -9.59 -19.34
C GLY A 69 -2.11 -8.57 -18.78
N SER A 70 -0.83 -8.92 -18.86
CA SER A 70 0.27 -8.17 -18.23
C SER A 70 0.33 -6.71 -18.67
N ASP A 71 0.30 -6.45 -19.97
CA ASP A 71 0.51 -5.09 -20.50
C ASP A 71 -0.63 -4.14 -20.10
N ALA A 72 -1.88 -4.61 -20.17
CA ALA A 72 -3.04 -3.82 -19.77
C ALA A 72 -3.05 -3.57 -18.25
N ALA A 73 -2.75 -4.58 -17.43
CA ALA A 73 -2.68 -4.44 -15.98
C ALA A 73 -1.59 -3.46 -15.54
N ILE A 74 -0.41 -3.51 -16.17
CA ILE A 74 0.69 -2.56 -15.92
C ILE A 74 0.28 -1.14 -16.32
N ALA A 75 -0.38 -0.98 -17.47
CA ALA A 75 -0.86 0.32 -17.92
C ALA A 75 -1.89 0.91 -16.94
N LEU A 76 -2.82 0.10 -16.44
CA LEU A 76 -3.83 0.50 -15.46
C LEU A 76 -3.18 0.87 -14.12
N ALA A 77 -2.29 0.04 -13.58
CA ALA A 77 -1.56 0.32 -12.34
C ALA A 77 -0.69 1.59 -12.45
N SER A 78 -0.03 1.80 -13.60
CA SER A 78 0.74 3.03 -13.87
C SER A 78 -0.14 4.28 -13.93
N ARG A 79 -1.35 4.19 -14.47
CA ARG A 79 -2.35 5.27 -14.41
C ARG A 79 -2.77 5.56 -12.97
N CYS A 80 -3.09 4.52 -12.20
CA CYS A 80 -3.46 4.62 -10.79
C CYS A 80 -2.38 5.36 -9.98
N THR A 81 -1.11 4.98 -10.12
CA THR A 81 -0.01 5.63 -9.38
C THR A 81 0.15 7.12 -9.73
N ARG A 82 -0.16 7.54 -10.95
CA ARG A 82 -0.08 8.95 -11.37
C ARG A 82 -1.19 9.82 -10.79
N VAL A 83 -2.35 9.24 -10.50
CA VAL A 83 -3.51 9.99 -9.99
C VAL A 83 -3.69 9.85 -8.48
N SER A 84 -3.21 8.77 -7.88
CA SER A 84 -3.42 8.53 -6.45
C SER A 84 -2.54 9.43 -5.58
N PRO A 85 -3.13 10.18 -4.63
CA PRO A 85 -2.38 10.97 -3.66
C PRO A 85 -1.87 10.14 -2.47
N ALA A 86 -2.21 8.85 -2.37
CA ALA A 86 -1.84 8.02 -1.23
C ALA A 86 -0.35 7.64 -1.26
N SER A 87 0.27 7.47 -0.10
CA SER A 87 1.67 7.00 0.00
C SER A 87 1.83 5.52 -0.36
N HIS A 88 0.76 4.72 -0.16
CA HIS A 88 0.72 3.28 -0.42
C HIS A 88 -0.64 2.88 -1.01
N PRO A 89 -0.95 3.31 -2.25
CA PRO A 89 -2.20 2.95 -2.88
C PRO A 89 -2.19 1.49 -3.36
N PRO A 90 -3.36 0.88 -3.61
CA PRO A 90 -3.49 -0.45 -4.19
C PRO A 90 -3.17 -0.50 -5.70
N CYS A 91 -2.30 0.38 -6.21
CA CYS A 91 -1.93 0.49 -7.62
C CYS A 91 -0.89 -0.57 -8.04
N HIS A 92 -1.26 -1.84 -7.98
CA HIS A 92 -0.36 -2.95 -8.34
C HIS A 92 -1.06 -3.91 -9.31
N PRO A 93 -0.41 -4.36 -10.39
CA PRO A 93 -1.03 -5.22 -11.41
C PRO A 93 -1.52 -6.58 -10.86
N GLU A 94 -0.94 -7.03 -9.74
CA GLU A 94 -1.37 -8.26 -9.06
C GLU A 94 -2.59 -8.08 -8.17
N ASN A 95 -3.08 -6.86 -7.98
CA ASN A 95 -4.35 -6.61 -7.31
C ASN A 95 -5.51 -6.76 -8.32
N PRO A 96 -6.75 -7.00 -7.85
CA PRO A 96 -7.93 -7.05 -8.73
C PRO A 96 -8.09 -5.77 -9.56
N CYS A 97 -8.44 -5.89 -10.84
CA CYS A 97 -8.57 -4.69 -11.71
C CYS A 97 -9.57 -3.67 -11.15
N GLN A 98 -10.70 -4.13 -10.60
CA GLN A 98 -11.70 -3.25 -10.01
C GLN A 98 -11.13 -2.45 -8.83
N MET A 99 -10.31 -3.05 -7.98
CA MET A 99 -9.67 -2.33 -6.88
C MET A 99 -8.74 -1.21 -7.38
N ILE A 100 -8.00 -1.45 -8.48
CA ILE A 100 -7.14 -0.45 -9.10
C ILE A 100 -7.99 0.67 -9.72
N GLN A 101 -9.09 0.30 -10.37
CA GLN A 101 -10.01 1.24 -11.03
C GLN A 101 -10.77 2.11 -10.02
N ASP A 102 -11.27 1.52 -8.93
CA ASP A 102 -11.92 2.24 -7.84
C ASP A 102 -10.99 3.29 -7.21
N GLU A 103 -9.70 2.96 -7.09
CA GLU A 103 -8.70 3.91 -6.59
C GLU A 103 -8.48 5.08 -7.56
N ILE A 104 -8.46 4.81 -8.87
CA ILE A 104 -8.42 5.86 -9.91
C ILE A 104 -9.65 6.76 -9.78
N ASP A 105 -10.85 6.18 -9.70
CA ASP A 105 -12.10 6.92 -9.65
C ASP A 105 -12.20 7.76 -8.37
N ARG A 106 -11.84 7.17 -7.22
CA ARG A 106 -11.76 7.87 -5.93
C ARG A 106 -10.79 9.04 -6.00
N ALA A 107 -9.58 8.84 -6.52
CA ALA A 107 -8.57 9.89 -6.61
C ALA A 107 -9.01 11.02 -7.56
N CYS A 108 -9.57 10.67 -8.72
CA CYS A 108 -10.04 11.62 -9.72
C CYS A 108 -11.30 12.40 -9.28
N ALA A 109 -12.09 11.84 -8.37
CA ALA A 109 -13.23 12.51 -7.75
C ALA A 109 -12.82 13.56 -6.68
N MET A 110 -11.60 13.53 -6.16
CA MET A 110 -11.13 14.48 -5.13
C MET A 110 -10.89 15.90 -5.66
N TYR A 111 -10.68 16.04 -6.97
CA TYR A 111 -10.49 17.34 -7.61
C TYR A 111 -11.77 18.17 -7.57
N LYS A 112 -11.66 19.43 -7.12
CA LYS A 112 -12.80 20.34 -7.02
C LYS A 112 -13.26 20.85 -8.39
N PRO A 113 -14.51 21.31 -8.51
CA PRO A 113 -14.96 22.03 -9.70
C PRO A 113 -14.05 23.23 -10.00
N GLY A 114 -13.53 23.30 -11.23
CA GLY A 114 -12.62 24.37 -11.68
C GLY A 114 -11.13 24.08 -11.47
N GLU A 115 -10.75 22.99 -10.81
CA GLU A 115 -9.35 22.55 -10.76
C GLU A 115 -8.96 21.80 -12.04
N THR A 116 -7.71 21.98 -12.47
CA THR A 116 -7.16 21.21 -13.60
C THR A 116 -6.86 19.78 -13.15
N LYS A 117 -7.68 18.84 -13.61
CA LYS A 117 -7.46 17.40 -13.39
C LYS A 117 -6.30 16.89 -14.27
N PRO A 118 -5.53 15.89 -13.81
CA PRO A 118 -4.58 15.16 -14.65
C PRO A 118 -5.29 14.55 -15.86
N ALA A 119 -4.58 14.42 -16.99
CA ALA A 119 -5.13 13.83 -18.21
C ALA A 119 -5.60 12.38 -17.99
N GLU A 120 -4.94 11.69 -17.07
CA GLU A 120 -5.24 10.34 -16.60
C GLU A 120 -6.65 10.20 -16.02
N CYS A 121 -7.23 11.28 -15.48
CA CYS A 121 -8.60 11.29 -14.97
C CYS A 121 -9.67 11.43 -16.05
N THR A 122 -9.26 11.50 -17.33
CA THR A 122 -10.16 11.63 -18.49
C THR A 122 -9.95 10.53 -19.54
N ALA A 123 -9.06 9.57 -19.24
CA ALA A 123 -8.74 8.43 -20.09
C ALA A 123 -9.83 7.34 -20.03
#